data_AF-Q9W2J0-F1
#
_entry.id   AF-Q9W2J0-F1
#
_cell.length_a   1.000
_cell.length_b   1.000
_cell.length_c   1.000
_cell.angle_alpha   90.00
_cell.angle_beta   90.00
_cell.angle_gamma   90.00
#
_symmetry.space_group_name_H-M   'P 1'
#
loop_
_entity.id
_entity.type
_entity.pdbx_description
1 polymer ?
#
loop_
_entity_poly.entity_id
_entity_poly.type
_entity_poly.pdbx_seq_one_letter_code
_entity_poly.pdbx_strand_id
1 'polypeptide(L)'
;MEMRDRLYQMMVSQSFMSRGTVTASMANFAIGNLRSSDAVEKRVIKILLVIEEKYRSYFDSYRKELELQRIAAETLHQLIQRYKITMQLDTSCTCPQIYDIESDDAIINKFYIHYQVIASSNKNQCWAIQSLRPYVLVFRRECAKLNRSEESPFILGDAFHKPIQFFIDLVEELFAYFYSGHLQLDCAARLLDPLDLYRMECYMKLLEPNEDFAEYFLHNISFCKCMRPPPMCPPYEHHQKIKDQSDAYLSHAKKKRCARRFERMAQNEAQTAKRESGSVERKMSIGSARTTRSLSREASVVEEAVSVSNQQHERTLRDQLMCALSISPEKRHDATNQ
;
A
#
# COMPACT_ATOMS: atom_id res chain seq x y z
N MET A 1 -58.28 36.65 -49.81
CA MET A 1 -58.53 36.77 -48.35
C MET A 1 -58.27 35.45 -47.60
N GLU A 2 -58.29 34.29 -48.27
CA GLU A 2 -58.20 32.95 -47.67
C GLU A 2 -56.84 32.53 -47.07
N MET A 3 -55.72 33.10 -47.51
CA MET A 3 -54.40 32.62 -47.06
C MET A 3 -54.06 33.07 -45.62
N ARG A 4 -54.61 34.23 -45.20
CA ARG A 4 -54.41 34.78 -43.86
C ARG A 4 -55.20 34.02 -42.80
N ASP A 5 -56.43 33.62 -43.15
CA ASP A 5 -57.27 32.80 -42.27
C ASP A 5 -56.71 31.39 -42.10
N ARG A 6 -56.15 30.78 -43.15
CA ARG A 6 -55.45 29.49 -43.04
C ARG A 6 -54.22 29.57 -42.13
N LEU A 7 -53.44 30.65 -42.21
CA LEU A 7 -52.29 30.85 -41.33
C LEU A 7 -52.71 31.06 -39.87
N TYR A 8 -53.78 31.83 -39.65
CA TYR A 8 -54.33 32.06 -38.32
C TYR A 8 -54.89 30.76 -37.73
N GLN A 9 -55.58 29.95 -38.55
CA GLN A 9 -56.13 28.67 -38.13
C GLN A 9 -55.03 27.64 -37.84
N MET A 10 -53.91 27.65 -38.59
CA MET A 10 -52.71 26.84 -38.29
C MET A 10 -52.01 27.27 -37.01
N MET A 11 -51.88 28.58 -36.76
CA MET A 11 -51.24 29.10 -35.55
C MET A 11 -52.10 28.87 -34.30
N VAL A 12 -53.42 29.00 -34.43
CA VAL A 12 -54.37 28.73 -33.34
C VAL A 12 -54.51 27.22 -33.10
N SER A 13 -54.47 26.38 -34.15
CA SER A 13 -54.53 24.91 -33.96
C SER A 13 -53.22 24.29 -33.48
N GLN A 14 -52.05 24.86 -33.82
CA GLN A 14 -50.77 24.46 -33.23
C GLN A 14 -50.58 24.97 -31.79
N SER A 15 -51.26 26.06 -31.40
CA SER A 15 -51.25 26.55 -30.01
C SER A 15 -52.01 25.65 -29.02
N PHE A 16 -52.86 24.72 -29.49
CA PHE A 16 -53.58 23.77 -28.63
C PHE A 16 -52.88 22.41 -28.46
N MET A 17 -51.78 22.15 -29.18
CA MET A 17 -51.01 20.90 -29.05
C MET A 17 -49.75 21.01 -28.17
N SER A 18 -49.53 22.15 -27.49
CA SER A 18 -48.37 22.38 -26.61
C SER A 18 -48.69 22.33 -25.10
N ARG A 19 -49.81 21.71 -24.73
CA ARG A 19 -50.06 21.21 -23.36
C ARG A 19 -50.47 19.76 -23.45
N GLY A 20 -49.52 18.90 -23.82
CA GLY A 20 -49.62 17.49 -23.42
C GLY A 20 -49.64 17.49 -21.90
N THR A 21 -50.83 17.38 -21.31
CA THR A 21 -50.97 17.18 -19.86
C THR A 21 -50.17 15.93 -19.54
N VAL A 22 -48.99 16.12 -18.96
CA VAL A 22 -48.19 15.03 -18.41
C VAL A 22 -49.14 14.31 -17.46
N THR A 23 -49.53 13.10 -17.82
CA THR A 23 -50.39 12.30 -16.95
C THR A 23 -49.65 12.15 -15.63
N ALA A 24 -50.38 12.09 -14.51
CA ALA A 24 -49.74 11.87 -13.20
C ALA A 24 -48.82 10.63 -13.22
N SER A 25 -49.12 9.62 -14.06
CA SER A 25 -48.24 8.47 -14.28
C SER A 25 -46.92 8.82 -14.98
N MET A 26 -46.94 9.65 -16.03
CA MET A 26 -45.71 10.11 -16.71
C MET A 26 -44.87 11.02 -15.81
N ALA A 27 -45.50 11.88 -15.01
CA ALA A 27 -44.80 12.72 -14.03
C ALA A 27 -44.16 11.85 -12.94
N ASN A 28 -44.89 10.88 -12.39
CA ASN A 28 -44.36 9.95 -11.40
C ASN A 28 -43.24 9.07 -11.97
N PHE A 29 -43.33 8.66 -13.23
CA PHE A 29 -42.27 7.92 -13.93
C PHE A 29 -41.02 8.79 -14.12
N ALA A 30 -41.17 10.04 -14.58
CA ALA A 30 -40.06 10.98 -14.72
C ALA A 30 -39.40 11.31 -13.37
N ILE A 31 -40.19 11.56 -12.32
CA ILE A 31 -39.67 11.77 -10.95
C ILE A 31 -38.99 10.51 -10.42
N GLY A 32 -39.55 9.33 -10.68
CA GLY A 32 -38.94 8.05 -10.32
C GLY A 32 -37.59 7.83 -11.01
N ASN A 33 -37.49 8.18 -12.30
CA ASN A 33 -36.25 8.10 -13.09
C ASN A 33 -35.22 9.15 -12.65
N LEU A 34 -35.63 10.37 -12.33
CA LEU A 34 -34.72 11.39 -11.77
C LEU A 34 -34.16 10.94 -10.42
N ARG A 35 -35.02 10.42 -9.52
CA ARG A 35 -34.58 9.89 -8.22
C ARG A 35 -33.66 8.68 -8.36
N SER A 36 -33.89 7.82 -9.36
CA SER A 36 -33.04 6.66 -9.60
C SER A 36 -31.70 7.04 -10.24
N SER A 37 -31.69 7.96 -11.21
CA SER A 37 -30.46 8.51 -11.81
C SER A 37 -29.60 9.21 -10.75
N ASP A 38 -30.20 10.11 -9.95
CA ASP A 38 -29.56 10.74 -8.80
C ASP A 38 -28.95 9.72 -7.82
N ALA A 39 -29.63 8.58 -7.61
CA ALA A 39 -29.15 7.55 -6.71
C ALA A 39 -27.95 6.78 -7.29
N VAL A 40 -27.91 6.55 -8.61
CA VAL A 40 -26.75 5.93 -9.28
C VAL A 40 -25.57 6.90 -9.28
N GLU A 41 -25.75 8.16 -9.69
CA GLU A 41 -24.70 9.18 -9.70
C GLU A 41 -24.07 9.35 -8.32
N LYS A 42 -24.90 9.47 -7.26
CA LYS A 42 -24.42 9.54 -5.87
C LYS A 42 -23.61 8.31 -5.45
N ARG A 43 -23.97 7.10 -5.93
CA ARG A 43 -23.18 5.89 -5.65
C ARG A 43 -21.84 5.92 -6.38
N VAL A 44 -21.83 6.32 -7.65
CA VAL A 44 -20.59 6.43 -8.44
C VAL A 44 -19.64 7.45 -7.83
N ILE A 45 -20.14 8.63 -7.42
CA ILE A 45 -19.33 9.65 -6.73
C ILE A 45 -18.72 9.09 -5.44
N LYS A 46 -19.51 8.39 -4.61
CA LYS A 46 -19.00 7.78 -3.37
C LYS A 46 -17.87 6.78 -3.65
N ILE A 47 -18.01 5.95 -4.69
CA ILE A 47 -16.98 4.99 -5.07
C ILE A 47 -15.74 5.70 -5.63
N LEU A 48 -15.93 6.75 -6.43
CA LEU A 48 -14.83 7.53 -7.00
C LEU A 48 -13.99 8.21 -5.91
N LEU A 49 -14.61 8.73 -4.85
CA LEU A 49 -13.89 9.26 -3.68
C LEU A 49 -13.07 8.19 -2.96
N VAL A 50 -13.63 6.97 -2.79
CA VAL A 50 -12.91 5.83 -2.21
C VAL A 50 -11.74 5.42 -3.11
N ILE A 51 -11.95 5.37 -4.43
CA ILE A 51 -10.90 5.06 -5.40
C ILE A 51 -9.78 6.09 -5.36
N GLU A 52 -10.12 7.38 -5.31
CA GLU A 52 -9.14 8.46 -5.15
C GLU A 52 -8.27 8.22 -3.92
N GLU A 53 -8.88 7.96 -2.76
CA GLU A 53 -8.16 7.67 -1.51
C GLU A 53 -7.23 6.45 -1.65
N LYS A 54 -7.73 5.36 -2.25
CA LYS A 54 -6.95 4.14 -2.47
C LYS A 54 -5.77 4.37 -3.41
N TYR A 55 -5.96 5.07 -4.51
CA TYR A 55 -4.86 5.39 -5.43
C TYR A 55 -3.84 6.33 -4.80
N ARG A 56 -4.27 7.34 -4.03
CA ARG A 56 -3.34 8.24 -3.31
C ARG A 56 -2.48 7.46 -2.32
N SER A 57 -3.10 6.63 -1.48
CA SER A 57 -2.40 5.78 -0.51
C SER A 57 -1.46 4.77 -1.19
N TYR A 58 -1.91 4.19 -2.30
CA TYR A 58 -1.08 3.31 -3.12
C TYR A 58 0.12 4.06 -3.71
N PHE A 59 -0.09 5.24 -4.30
CA PHE A 59 0.97 6.03 -4.91
C PHE A 59 2.06 6.44 -3.90
N ASP A 60 1.66 6.81 -2.69
CA ASP A 60 2.62 7.10 -1.61
C ASP A 60 3.45 5.87 -1.23
N SER A 61 2.83 4.69 -1.19
CA SER A 61 3.52 3.42 -0.91
C SER A 61 4.43 3.02 -2.08
N TYR A 62 3.95 3.16 -3.31
CA TYR A 62 4.68 2.88 -4.54
C TYR A 62 5.97 3.70 -4.64
N ARG A 63 5.91 5.01 -4.32
CA ARG A 63 7.11 5.86 -4.29
C ARG A 63 8.15 5.39 -3.27
N LYS A 64 7.72 4.94 -2.09
CA LYS A 64 8.62 4.38 -1.08
C LYS A 64 9.26 3.08 -1.53
N GLU A 65 8.47 2.20 -2.15
CA GLU A 65 8.97 0.94 -2.70
C GLU A 65 9.99 1.17 -3.83
N LEU A 66 9.72 2.11 -4.75
CA LEU A 66 10.70 2.49 -5.79
C LEU A 66 12.00 3.05 -5.19
N GLU A 67 11.90 3.87 -4.15
CA GLU A 67 13.09 4.41 -3.48
C GLU A 67 13.91 3.30 -2.82
N LEU A 68 13.26 2.34 -2.16
CA LEU A 68 13.94 1.17 -1.60
C LEU A 68 14.65 0.35 -2.70
N GLN A 69 13.99 0.14 -3.84
CA GLN A 69 14.61 -0.54 -4.98
C GLN A 69 15.79 0.25 -5.54
N ARG A 70 15.71 1.59 -5.60
CA ARG A 70 16.79 2.45 -6.09
C ARG A 70 18.03 2.36 -5.20
N ILE A 71 17.87 2.43 -3.88
CA ILE A 71 18.98 2.27 -2.92
C ILE A 71 19.62 0.88 -3.05
N ALA A 72 18.81 -0.17 -3.17
CA ALA A 72 19.30 -1.53 -3.35
C ALA A 72 20.05 -1.68 -4.70
N ALA A 73 19.48 -1.16 -5.78
CA ALA A 73 20.06 -1.22 -7.13
C ALA A 73 21.38 -0.43 -7.21
N GLU A 74 21.47 0.74 -6.58
CA GLU A 74 22.71 1.52 -6.51
C GLU A 74 23.80 0.74 -5.76
N THR A 75 23.44 0.09 -4.64
CA THR A 75 24.38 -0.73 -3.87
C THR A 75 24.88 -1.92 -4.69
N LEU A 76 23.97 -2.60 -5.40
CA LEU A 76 24.32 -3.69 -6.30
C LEU A 76 25.20 -3.22 -7.46
N HIS A 77 24.88 -2.10 -8.09
CA HIS A 77 25.68 -1.52 -9.16
C HIS A 77 27.12 -1.24 -8.70
N GLN A 78 27.30 -0.62 -7.53
CA GLN A 78 28.63 -0.39 -6.96
C GLN A 78 29.38 -1.70 -6.66
N LEU A 79 28.67 -2.73 -6.17
CA LEU A 79 29.24 -4.05 -5.90
C LEU A 79 29.76 -4.71 -7.19
N ILE A 80 28.94 -4.73 -8.26
CA ILE A 80 29.31 -5.31 -9.56
C ILE A 80 30.50 -4.56 -10.17
N GLN A 81 30.51 -3.23 -10.10
CA GLN A 81 31.62 -2.41 -10.58
C GLN A 81 32.93 -2.72 -9.84
N ARG A 82 32.90 -2.79 -8.50
CA ARG A 82 34.09 -3.13 -7.69
C ARG A 82 34.63 -4.52 -8.03
N TYR A 83 33.74 -5.50 -8.23
CA TYR A 83 34.14 -6.84 -8.66
C TYR A 83 34.82 -6.82 -10.02
N LYS A 84 34.23 -6.15 -11.02
CA LYS A 84 34.82 -6.03 -12.36
C LYS A 84 36.20 -5.37 -12.35
N ILE A 85 36.39 -4.30 -11.56
CA ILE A 85 37.69 -3.64 -11.41
C ILE A 85 38.71 -4.61 -10.79
N THR A 86 38.32 -5.30 -9.73
CA THR A 86 39.20 -6.25 -9.01
C THR A 86 39.63 -7.43 -9.89
N MET A 87 38.73 -7.95 -10.72
CA MET A 87 39.02 -9.04 -11.66
C MET A 87 39.82 -8.60 -12.89
N GLN A 88 39.72 -7.34 -13.31
CA GLN A 88 40.49 -6.78 -14.42
C GLN A 88 41.90 -6.32 -14.01
N LEU A 89 42.12 -6.11 -12.71
CA LEU A 89 43.46 -5.88 -12.18
C LEU A 89 44.25 -7.18 -12.28
N ASP A 90 45.05 -7.26 -13.35
CA ASP A 90 46.02 -8.31 -13.59
C ASP A 90 46.76 -8.66 -12.29
N THR A 91 46.87 -9.95 -11.97
CA THR A 91 47.62 -10.49 -10.82
C THR A 91 49.12 -10.09 -10.79
N SER A 92 49.58 -9.32 -11.79
CA SER A 92 50.91 -8.73 -11.89
C SER A 92 50.99 -7.26 -11.45
N CYS A 93 49.87 -6.58 -11.17
CA CYS A 93 49.83 -5.18 -10.69
C CYS A 93 50.38 -5.14 -9.25
N THR A 94 51.55 -4.52 -9.05
CA THR A 94 52.15 -4.24 -7.73
C THR A 94 51.44 -3.06 -7.03
N CYS A 95 50.14 -2.98 -7.22
CA CYS A 95 49.31 -1.87 -6.81
C CYS A 95 48.94 -2.11 -5.34
N PRO A 96 49.24 -1.17 -4.42
CA PRO A 96 49.02 -1.39 -3.00
C PRO A 96 47.57 -1.79 -2.76
N GLN A 97 47.35 -2.73 -1.84
CA GLN A 97 46.05 -3.25 -1.40
C GLN A 97 45.13 -2.13 -0.89
N ILE A 98 44.63 -1.27 -1.78
CA ILE A 98 43.70 -0.19 -1.43
C ILE A 98 42.28 -0.76 -1.32
N TYR A 99 42.03 -1.93 -1.94
CA TYR A 99 40.76 -2.63 -1.86
C TYR A 99 40.98 -4.00 -1.22
N ASP A 100 40.32 -4.25 -0.09
CA ASP A 100 40.16 -5.60 0.42
C ASP A 100 39.44 -6.42 -0.66
N ILE A 101 40.16 -7.37 -1.27
CA ILE A 101 39.59 -8.27 -2.27
C ILE A 101 38.58 -9.15 -1.54
N GLU A 102 37.30 -8.84 -1.71
CA GLU A 102 36.22 -9.68 -1.21
C GLU A 102 36.21 -11.00 -1.98
N SER A 103 36.00 -12.12 -1.27
CA SER A 103 35.83 -13.41 -1.94
C SER A 103 34.58 -13.42 -2.81
N ASP A 104 34.57 -14.23 -3.87
CA ASP A 104 33.41 -14.40 -4.74
C ASP A 104 32.15 -14.74 -3.92
N ASP A 105 32.27 -15.60 -2.91
CA ASP A 105 31.18 -15.94 -1.98
C ASP A 105 30.64 -14.73 -1.22
N ALA A 106 31.51 -13.81 -0.78
CA ALA A 106 31.10 -12.61 -0.07
C ALA A 106 30.32 -11.66 -0.99
N ILE A 107 30.74 -11.54 -2.26
CA ILE A 107 30.10 -10.72 -3.28
C ILE A 107 28.74 -11.30 -3.65
N ILE A 108 28.69 -12.60 -3.92
CA ILE A 108 27.45 -13.32 -4.21
C ILE A 108 26.45 -13.17 -3.06
N ASN A 109 26.90 -13.33 -1.81
CA ASN A 109 26.02 -13.20 -0.65
C ASN A 109 25.49 -11.76 -0.50
N LYS A 110 26.35 -10.74 -0.65
CA LYS A 110 25.91 -9.33 -0.64
C LYS A 110 24.92 -9.04 -1.76
N PHE A 111 25.16 -9.57 -2.96
CA PHE A 111 24.24 -9.43 -4.07
C PHE A 111 22.87 -9.99 -3.71
N TYR A 112 22.81 -11.21 -3.17
CA TYR A 112 21.55 -11.84 -2.80
C TYR A 112 20.79 -11.08 -1.72
N ILE A 113 21.47 -10.47 -0.73
CA ILE A 113 20.82 -9.65 0.29
C ILE A 113 20.07 -8.47 -0.33
N HIS A 114 20.71 -7.71 -1.22
CA HIS A 114 20.08 -6.55 -1.86
C HIS A 114 19.06 -6.96 -2.93
N TYR A 115 19.30 -8.07 -3.64
CA TYR A 115 18.32 -8.66 -4.54
C TYR A 115 17.03 -9.05 -3.79
N GLN A 116 17.13 -9.60 -2.58
CA GLN A 116 15.96 -9.91 -1.76
C GLN A 116 15.15 -8.67 -1.39
N VAL A 117 15.80 -7.52 -1.17
CA VAL A 117 15.10 -6.24 -0.96
C VAL A 117 14.25 -5.88 -2.19
N ILE A 118 14.84 -5.98 -3.39
CA ILE A 118 14.15 -5.74 -4.66
C ILE A 118 12.98 -6.72 -4.84
N ALA A 119 13.22 -8.02 -4.66
CA ALA A 119 12.20 -9.05 -4.84
C ALA A 119 11.03 -8.90 -3.85
N SER A 120 11.34 -8.58 -2.59
CA SER A 120 10.32 -8.30 -1.56
C SER A 120 9.50 -7.05 -1.90
N SER A 121 10.17 -5.99 -2.37
CA SER A 121 9.51 -4.77 -2.82
C SER A 121 8.56 -5.01 -4.00
N ASN A 122 9.00 -5.77 -5.02
CA ASN A 122 8.14 -6.16 -6.15
C ASN A 122 6.93 -6.97 -5.69
N LYS A 123 7.12 -7.90 -4.75
CA LYS A 123 6.02 -8.66 -4.15
C LYS A 123 5.02 -7.72 -3.45
N ASN A 124 5.49 -6.77 -2.64
CA ASN A 124 4.64 -5.79 -1.96
C ASN A 124 3.84 -4.95 -2.97
N GLN A 125 4.48 -4.48 -4.04
CA GLN A 125 3.78 -3.74 -5.11
C GLN A 125 2.70 -4.60 -5.77
N CYS A 126 2.97 -5.87 -6.06
CA CYS A 126 1.97 -6.80 -6.60
C CYS A 126 0.74 -6.89 -5.70
N TRP A 127 0.94 -7.16 -4.39
CA TRP A 127 -0.15 -7.22 -3.42
C TRP A 127 -0.94 -5.92 -3.36
N ALA A 128 -0.25 -4.79 -3.36
CA ALA A 128 -0.87 -3.47 -3.32
C ALA A 128 -1.71 -3.19 -4.57
N ILE A 129 -1.22 -3.51 -5.78
CA ILE A 129 -1.99 -3.38 -7.03
C ILE A 129 -3.20 -4.32 -7.04
N GLN A 130 -3.03 -5.58 -6.62
CA GLN A 130 -4.15 -6.53 -6.55
C GLN A 130 -5.23 -6.07 -5.57
N SER A 131 -4.86 -5.33 -4.52
CA SER A 131 -5.81 -4.74 -3.58
C SER A 131 -6.67 -3.63 -4.20
N LEU A 132 -6.22 -2.98 -5.28
CA LEU A 132 -6.99 -1.96 -6.01
C LEU A 132 -8.04 -2.58 -6.94
N ARG A 133 -7.78 -3.77 -7.48
CA ARG A 133 -8.60 -4.43 -8.50
C ARG A 133 -10.09 -4.53 -8.12
N PRO A 134 -10.50 -4.91 -6.90
CA PRO A 134 -11.92 -4.94 -6.52
C PRO A 134 -12.61 -3.58 -6.64
N TYR A 135 -11.93 -2.48 -6.30
CA TYR A 135 -12.48 -1.14 -6.37
C TYR A 135 -12.69 -0.70 -7.82
N VAL A 136 -11.71 -0.96 -8.69
CA VAL A 136 -11.82 -0.72 -10.14
C VAL A 136 -13.01 -1.47 -10.74
N LEU A 137 -13.17 -2.76 -10.39
CA LEU A 137 -14.29 -3.57 -10.87
C LEU A 137 -15.64 -3.08 -10.36
N VAL A 138 -15.75 -2.68 -9.09
CA VAL A 138 -16.98 -2.13 -8.51
C VAL A 138 -17.34 -0.80 -9.19
N PHE A 139 -16.37 0.08 -9.40
CA PHE A 139 -16.59 1.34 -10.12
C PHE A 139 -17.06 1.12 -11.54
N ARG A 140 -16.40 0.24 -12.31
CA ARG A 140 -16.83 -0.12 -13.66
C ARG A 140 -18.28 -0.63 -13.67
N ARG A 141 -18.66 -1.48 -12.71
CA ARG A 141 -20.03 -2.01 -12.59
C ARG A 141 -21.07 -0.94 -12.29
N GLU A 142 -20.77 0.03 -11.41
CA GLU A 142 -21.71 1.12 -11.14
C GLU A 142 -21.76 2.13 -12.29
N CYS A 143 -20.63 2.46 -12.92
CA CYS A 143 -20.60 3.32 -14.10
C CYS A 143 -21.36 2.72 -15.29
N ALA A 144 -21.39 1.39 -15.43
CA ALA A 144 -22.19 0.71 -16.45
C ALA A 144 -23.71 0.87 -16.26
N LYS A 145 -24.17 1.29 -15.07
CA LYS A 145 -25.58 1.57 -14.78
C LYS A 145 -25.98 3.02 -15.11
N LEU A 146 -25.00 3.89 -15.37
CA LEU A 146 -25.27 5.29 -15.72
C LEU A 146 -25.89 5.37 -17.11
N ASN A 147 -26.89 6.21 -17.26
CA ASN A 147 -27.39 6.58 -18.58
C ASN A 147 -26.46 7.64 -19.20
N ARG A 148 -25.53 7.21 -20.04
CA ARG A 148 -24.57 8.11 -20.71
C ARG A 148 -25.20 9.05 -21.75
N SER A 149 -26.48 8.87 -22.08
CA SER A 149 -27.21 9.79 -22.97
C SER A 149 -27.86 10.95 -22.21
N GLU A 150 -27.80 10.96 -20.88
CA GLU A 150 -28.37 12.02 -20.06
C GLU A 150 -27.50 13.28 -20.10
N GLU A 151 -28.12 14.43 -20.36
CA GLU A 151 -27.45 15.74 -20.36
C GLU A 151 -27.32 16.30 -18.93
N SER A 152 -26.73 15.52 -18.02
CA SER A 152 -26.47 15.96 -16.65
C SER A 152 -25.05 16.58 -16.54
N PRO A 153 -24.83 17.54 -15.60
CA PRO A 153 -23.49 18.05 -15.29
C PRO A 153 -22.51 16.94 -14.89
N PHE A 154 -22.99 15.83 -14.35
CA PHE A 154 -22.16 14.68 -14.01
C PHE A 154 -21.70 13.90 -15.26
N ILE A 155 -22.59 13.73 -16.25
CA ILE A 155 -22.27 13.06 -17.51
C ILE A 155 -21.39 13.94 -18.41
N LEU A 156 -21.79 15.19 -18.64
CA LEU A 156 -21.15 16.11 -19.59
C LEU A 156 -20.03 16.96 -18.98
N GLY A 157 -19.92 17.00 -17.66
CA GLY A 157 -19.06 17.95 -16.95
C GLY A 157 -19.71 19.33 -16.80
N ASP A 158 -19.05 20.19 -16.01
CA ASP A 158 -19.42 21.59 -15.84
C ASP A 158 -18.14 22.47 -15.72
N ALA A 159 -18.29 23.73 -15.35
CA ALA A 159 -17.17 24.66 -15.18
C ALA A 159 -16.17 24.25 -14.08
N PHE A 160 -16.54 23.34 -13.19
CA PHE A 160 -15.77 22.93 -12.01
C PHE A 160 -15.39 21.45 -12.03
N HIS A 161 -16.12 20.62 -12.78
CA HIS A 161 -15.99 19.16 -12.80
C HIS A 161 -15.78 18.65 -14.21
N LYS A 162 -14.84 17.71 -14.35
CA LYS A 162 -14.65 16.98 -15.59
C LYS A 162 -15.81 15.99 -15.81
N PRO A 163 -16.15 15.65 -17.07
CA PRO A 163 -17.16 14.65 -17.38
C PRO A 163 -16.85 13.31 -16.70
N ILE A 164 -17.85 12.54 -16.26
CA ILE A 164 -17.60 11.23 -15.62
C ILE A 164 -16.78 10.28 -16.51
N GLN A 165 -16.91 10.39 -17.84
CA GLN A 165 -16.14 9.60 -18.80
C GLN A 165 -14.62 9.77 -18.59
N PHE A 166 -14.15 10.98 -18.28
CA PHE A 166 -12.75 11.23 -17.96
C PHE A 166 -12.26 10.35 -16.80
N PHE A 167 -13.07 10.20 -15.74
CA PHE A 167 -12.68 9.40 -14.58
C PHE A 167 -12.80 7.89 -14.84
N ILE A 168 -13.72 7.46 -15.71
CA ILE A 168 -13.80 6.07 -16.17
C ILE A 168 -12.48 5.69 -16.85
N ASP A 169 -12.05 6.50 -17.82
CA ASP A 169 -10.82 6.25 -18.57
C ASP A 169 -9.60 6.35 -17.65
N LEU A 170 -9.51 7.40 -16.83
CA LEU A 170 -8.39 7.60 -15.89
C LEU A 170 -8.21 6.43 -14.92
N VAL A 171 -9.29 5.91 -14.33
CA VAL A 171 -9.19 4.80 -13.36
C VAL A 171 -8.68 3.51 -14.02
N GLU A 172 -9.09 3.24 -15.26
CA GLU A 172 -8.61 2.09 -16.04
C GLU A 172 -7.16 2.28 -16.48
N GLU A 173 -6.80 3.46 -16.98
CA GLU A 173 -5.44 3.82 -17.38
C GLU A 173 -4.46 3.74 -16.21
N LEU A 174 -4.82 4.27 -15.03
CA LEU A 174 -3.98 4.20 -13.84
C LEU A 174 -3.74 2.75 -13.40
N PHE A 175 -4.78 1.91 -13.41
CA PHE A 175 -4.61 0.50 -13.08
C PHE A 175 -3.65 -0.18 -14.05
N ALA A 176 -3.82 0.06 -15.36
CA ALA A 176 -2.96 -0.48 -16.40
C ALA A 176 -1.52 0.03 -16.31
N TYR A 177 -1.33 1.33 -16.04
CA TYR A 177 -0.02 1.96 -15.86
C TYR A 177 0.74 1.31 -14.71
N PHE A 178 0.13 1.21 -13.52
CA PHE A 178 0.80 0.62 -12.37
C PHE A 178 1.04 -0.89 -12.53
N TYR A 179 0.07 -1.61 -13.09
CA TYR A 179 0.22 -3.05 -13.33
C TYR A 179 1.33 -3.35 -14.34
N SER A 180 1.38 -2.62 -15.46
CA SER A 180 2.44 -2.78 -16.47
C SER A 180 3.82 -2.38 -15.93
N GLY A 181 3.91 -1.29 -15.17
CA GLY A 181 5.15 -0.88 -14.51
C GLY A 181 5.67 -1.93 -13.53
N HIS A 182 4.79 -2.51 -12.70
CA HIS A 182 5.17 -3.61 -11.81
C HIS A 182 5.69 -4.83 -12.59
N LEU A 183 5.02 -5.23 -13.68
CA LEU A 183 5.47 -6.35 -14.51
C LEU A 183 6.85 -6.11 -15.12
N GLN A 184 7.11 -4.89 -15.59
CA GLN A 184 8.44 -4.52 -16.13
C GLN A 184 9.52 -4.64 -15.05
N LEU A 185 9.27 -4.10 -13.86
CA LEU A 185 10.20 -4.19 -12.74
C LEU A 185 10.44 -5.64 -12.28
N ASP A 186 9.39 -6.44 -12.18
CA ASP A 186 9.49 -7.85 -11.78
C ASP A 186 10.27 -8.68 -12.81
N CYS A 187 10.00 -8.47 -14.10
CA CYS A 187 10.71 -9.17 -15.16
C CYS A 187 12.18 -8.75 -15.23
N ALA A 188 12.47 -7.45 -15.15
CA ALA A 188 13.84 -6.95 -15.17
C ALA A 188 14.64 -7.40 -13.93
N ALA A 189 14.01 -7.41 -12.75
CA ALA A 189 14.64 -7.92 -11.53
C ALA A 189 15.05 -9.39 -11.68
N ARG A 190 14.18 -10.26 -12.23
CA ARG A 190 14.48 -11.67 -12.47
C ARG A 190 15.64 -11.92 -13.43
N LEU A 191 16.07 -10.91 -14.19
CA LEU A 191 17.19 -11.00 -15.12
C LEU A 191 18.51 -10.46 -14.52
N LEU A 192 18.48 -9.87 -13.33
CA LEU A 192 19.68 -9.35 -12.67
C LEU A 192 20.67 -10.49 -12.38
N ASP A 193 21.94 -10.21 -12.67
CA ASP A 193 23.04 -11.15 -12.48
C ASP A 193 24.21 -10.42 -11.79
N PRO A 194 24.90 -11.03 -10.81
CA PRO A 194 26.03 -10.43 -10.10
C PRO A 194 27.21 -10.00 -11.00
N LEU A 195 27.28 -10.46 -12.23
CA LEU A 195 28.36 -10.19 -13.18
C LEU A 195 27.92 -9.29 -14.35
N ASP A 196 26.61 -9.05 -14.48
CA ASP A 196 26.02 -8.32 -15.61
C ASP A 196 25.67 -6.87 -15.24
N LEU A 197 26.65 -5.99 -15.42
CA LEU A 197 26.47 -4.55 -15.24
C LEU A 197 25.44 -3.95 -16.21
N TYR A 198 25.34 -4.47 -17.44
CA TYR A 198 24.42 -3.92 -18.44
C TYR A 198 22.96 -4.11 -18.00
N ARG A 199 22.61 -5.30 -17.51
CA ARG A 199 21.27 -5.56 -16.97
C ARG A 199 20.96 -4.73 -15.73
N MET A 200 21.97 -4.50 -14.87
CA MET A 200 21.83 -3.60 -13.72
C MET A 200 21.50 -2.17 -14.16
N GLU A 201 22.24 -1.62 -15.12
CA GLU A 201 22.00 -0.28 -15.68
C GLU A 201 20.61 -0.18 -16.33
N CYS A 202 20.19 -1.21 -17.07
CA CYS A 202 18.83 -1.28 -17.63
C CYS A 202 17.76 -1.27 -16.53
N TYR A 203 17.95 -2.02 -15.44
CA TYR A 203 17.02 -2.02 -14.31
C TYR A 203 16.98 -0.67 -13.59
N MET A 204 18.14 -0.03 -13.39
CA MET A 204 18.22 1.30 -12.78
C MET A 204 17.47 2.36 -13.59
N LYS A 205 17.51 2.30 -14.93
CA LYS A 205 16.73 3.20 -15.81
C LYS A 205 15.22 3.06 -15.59
N LEU A 206 14.73 1.85 -15.32
CA LEU A 206 13.31 1.63 -15.00
C LEU A 206 12.91 2.24 -13.66
N LEU A 207 13.87 2.47 -12.76
CA LEU A 207 13.66 3.08 -11.45
C LEU A 207 13.79 4.61 -11.47
N GLU A 208 14.07 5.24 -12.61
CA GLU A 208 14.19 6.70 -12.69
C GLU A 208 12.85 7.38 -12.33
N PRO A 209 12.89 8.47 -11.54
CA PRO A 209 11.68 9.17 -11.18
C PRO A 209 11.03 9.82 -12.41
N ASN A 210 9.72 9.64 -12.56
CA ASN A 210 8.91 10.36 -13.55
C ASN A 210 8.13 11.47 -12.85
N GLU A 211 8.70 12.68 -12.83
CA GLU A 211 8.12 13.84 -12.14
C GLU A 211 6.82 14.31 -12.80
N ASP A 212 6.76 14.30 -14.13
CA ASP A 212 5.58 14.70 -14.91
C ASP A 212 4.35 13.84 -14.55
N PHE A 213 4.55 12.53 -14.37
CA PHE A 213 3.48 11.63 -13.97
C PHE A 213 2.97 11.93 -12.56
N ALA A 214 3.85 12.27 -11.61
CA ALA A 214 3.44 12.56 -10.24
C ALA A 214 2.53 13.79 -10.17
N GLU A 215 2.87 14.84 -10.91
CA GLU A 215 2.04 16.04 -11.04
C GLU A 215 0.71 15.71 -11.75
N TYR A 216 0.77 15.03 -12.89
CA TYR A 216 -0.40 14.59 -13.64
C TYR A 216 -1.37 13.80 -12.75
N PHE A 217 -0.87 12.80 -12.03
CA PHE A 217 -1.66 11.96 -11.14
C PHE A 217 -2.35 12.78 -10.04
N LEU A 218 -1.58 13.59 -9.29
CA LEU A 218 -2.10 14.34 -8.15
C LEU A 218 -3.13 15.40 -8.53
N HIS A 219 -2.98 15.97 -9.72
CA HIS A 219 -3.90 16.97 -10.28
C HIS A 219 -5.20 16.35 -10.79
N ASN A 220 -5.11 15.19 -11.46
CA ASN A 220 -6.23 14.62 -12.22
C ASN A 220 -7.08 13.60 -11.46
N ILE A 221 -6.55 12.94 -10.43
CA ILE A 221 -7.27 11.87 -9.72
C ILE A 221 -8.53 12.35 -8.98
N SER A 222 -8.65 13.66 -8.74
CA SER A 222 -9.71 14.21 -7.90
C SER A 222 -10.92 14.65 -8.71
N PHE A 223 -12.08 14.10 -8.36
CA PHE A 223 -13.36 14.54 -8.92
C PHE A 223 -13.72 15.97 -8.51
N CYS A 224 -13.77 16.20 -7.20
CA CYS A 224 -14.06 17.50 -6.62
C CYS A 224 -13.29 17.64 -5.32
N LYS A 225 -12.43 18.67 -5.22
CA LYS A 225 -11.64 18.92 -4.00
C LYS A 225 -12.52 19.17 -2.78
N CYS A 226 -13.70 19.76 -2.96
CA CYS A 226 -14.66 20.07 -1.89
C CYS A 226 -15.35 18.81 -1.32
N MET A 227 -15.36 17.71 -2.06
CA MET A 227 -16.00 16.45 -1.65
C MET A 227 -15.04 15.51 -0.91
N ARG A 228 -13.76 15.89 -0.78
CA ARG A 228 -12.80 15.09 -0.01
C ARG A 228 -13.14 15.16 1.48
N PRO A 229 -13.07 14.03 2.21
CA PRO A 229 -13.10 14.07 3.65
C PRO A 229 -12.00 15.03 4.15
N PRO A 230 -12.30 15.97 5.06
CA PRO A 230 -11.26 16.78 5.67
C PRO A 230 -10.25 15.86 6.35
N PRO A 231 -8.96 16.23 6.42
CA PRO A 231 -7.98 15.45 7.17
C PRO A 231 -8.50 15.28 8.59
N MET A 232 -8.62 14.02 9.03
CA MET A 232 -8.98 13.73 10.41
C MET A 232 -7.96 14.43 11.30
N CYS A 233 -8.43 15.26 12.25
CA CYS A 233 -7.53 15.83 13.25
C CYS A 233 -6.75 14.67 13.88
N PRO A 234 -5.43 14.83 14.14
CA PRO A 234 -4.68 13.83 14.88
C PRO A 234 -5.51 13.45 16.10
N PRO A 235 -5.76 12.16 16.36
CA PRO A 235 -6.45 11.78 17.58
C PRO A 235 -5.69 12.46 18.70
N TYR A 236 -6.40 13.31 19.46
CA TYR A 236 -5.82 13.88 20.65
C TYR A 236 -5.30 12.70 21.43
N GLU A 237 -3.98 12.58 21.58
CA GLU A 237 -3.37 11.63 22.49
C GLU A 237 -3.81 12.07 23.88
N HIS A 238 -5.05 11.72 24.22
CA HIS A 238 -5.41 11.56 25.59
C HIS A 238 -4.43 10.49 26.03
N HIS A 239 -3.41 10.90 26.79
CA HIS A 239 -2.55 9.99 27.50
C HIS A 239 -3.50 9.11 28.32
N GLN A 240 -3.92 7.99 27.74
CA GLN A 240 -4.31 6.85 28.51
C GLN A 240 -3.07 6.64 29.34
N LYS A 241 -3.18 7.00 30.62
CA LYS A 241 -2.23 6.58 31.63
C LYS A 241 -2.06 5.10 31.34
N ILE A 242 -0.96 4.76 30.67
CA ILE A 242 -0.54 3.38 30.48
C ILE A 242 -0.57 2.90 31.91
N LYS A 243 -1.57 2.06 32.20
CA LYS A 243 -1.77 1.52 33.53
C LYS A 243 -0.53 0.69 33.71
N ASP A 244 0.43 1.30 34.36
CA ASP A 244 1.81 0.87 34.30
C ASP A 244 1.76 -0.58 34.76
N GLN A 245 2.29 -1.51 33.97
CA GLN A 245 2.33 -2.91 34.41
C GLN A 245 3.09 -3.00 35.75
N SER A 246 3.88 -1.97 36.07
CA SER A 246 4.49 -1.73 37.37
C SER A 246 3.48 -1.53 38.51
N ASP A 247 2.21 -1.12 38.31
CA ASP A 247 1.23 -0.91 39.39
C ASP A 247 0.97 -2.20 40.19
N ALA A 248 0.89 -3.35 39.51
CA ALA A 248 0.74 -4.63 40.17
C ALA A 248 2.00 -4.98 40.98
N TYR A 249 3.19 -4.73 40.43
CA TYR A 249 4.48 -4.94 41.10
C TYR A 249 4.68 -3.98 42.28
N LEU A 250 4.31 -2.70 42.14
CA LEU A 250 4.36 -1.67 43.16
C LEU A 250 3.38 -1.96 44.28
N SER A 251 2.15 -2.40 43.97
CA SER A 251 1.15 -2.83 44.96
C SER A 251 1.62 -4.06 45.73
N HIS A 252 2.17 -5.06 45.03
CA HIS A 252 2.76 -6.24 45.67
C HIS A 252 3.98 -5.89 46.54
N ALA A 253 4.86 -5.00 46.07
CA ALA A 253 6.01 -4.51 46.84
C ALA A 253 5.57 -3.73 48.09
N LYS A 254 4.53 -2.88 47.98
CA LYS A 254 3.91 -2.17 49.12
C LYS A 254 3.33 -3.16 50.13
N LYS A 255 2.56 -4.16 49.69
CA LYS A 255 2.03 -5.23 50.57
C LYS A 255 3.15 -5.99 51.29
N LYS A 256 4.20 -6.43 50.57
CA LYS A 256 5.37 -7.09 51.18
C LYS A 256 6.12 -6.19 52.18
N ARG A 257 6.18 -4.87 51.92
CA ARG A 257 6.81 -3.92 52.84
C ARG A 257 5.97 -3.73 54.11
N CYS A 258 4.65 -3.64 53.99
CA CYS A 258 3.74 -3.61 55.14
C CYS A 258 3.78 -4.89 55.97
N ALA A 259 3.73 -6.07 55.34
CA ALA A 259 3.82 -7.37 56.05
C ALA A 259 5.11 -7.47 56.87
N ARG A 260 6.26 -7.12 56.28
CA ARG A 260 7.55 -7.07 56.99
C ARG A 260 7.58 -6.06 58.14
N ARG A 261 6.85 -4.95 58.02
CA ARG A 261 6.73 -3.97 59.11
C ARG A 261 5.91 -4.55 60.27
N PHE A 262 4.81 -5.23 59.96
CA PHE A 262 3.96 -5.91 60.93
C PHE A 262 4.72 -7.01 61.68
N GLU A 263 5.46 -7.87 60.97
CA GLU A 263 6.30 -8.91 61.59
C GLU A 263 7.36 -8.32 62.53
N ARG A 264 8.01 -7.21 62.16
CA ARG A 264 8.96 -6.53 63.05
C ARG A 264 8.30 -5.96 64.30
N MET A 265 7.09 -5.42 64.19
CA MET A 265 6.36 -4.91 65.35
C MET A 265 5.95 -6.05 66.29
N ALA A 266 5.46 -7.17 65.74
CA ALA A 266 5.14 -8.36 66.54
C ALA A 266 6.38 -8.97 67.21
N GLN A 267 7.54 -8.97 66.54
CA GLN A 267 8.80 -9.44 67.13
C GLN A 267 9.32 -8.50 68.22
N ASN A 268 9.10 -7.18 68.10
CA ASN A 268 9.45 -6.25 69.15
C ASN A 268 8.58 -6.45 70.40
N GLU A 269 7.28 -6.70 70.25
CA GLU A 269 6.40 -7.04 71.39
C GLU A 269 6.84 -8.36 72.06
N ALA A 270 7.21 -9.37 71.27
CA ALA A 270 7.72 -10.63 71.79
C ALA A 270 9.11 -10.49 72.46
N GLN A 271 9.97 -9.59 71.98
CA GLN A 271 11.26 -9.31 72.62
C GLN A 271 11.14 -8.43 73.86
N THR A 272 10.19 -7.49 73.90
CA THR A 272 9.91 -6.75 75.14
C THR A 272 9.35 -7.65 76.23
N ALA A 273 8.64 -8.73 75.88
CA ALA A 273 8.23 -9.75 76.85
C ALA A 273 9.37 -10.70 77.29
N LYS A 274 10.51 -10.74 76.60
CA LYS A 274 11.60 -11.70 76.88
C LYS A 274 12.89 -11.07 77.42
N ARG A 275 13.02 -9.74 77.38
CA ARG A 275 14.27 -9.05 77.76
C ARG A 275 14.45 -8.77 79.24
N GLU A 276 13.61 -9.30 80.11
CA GLU A 276 13.90 -9.34 81.55
C GLU A 276 15.01 -10.34 81.93
N SER A 277 15.60 -11.08 80.98
CA SER A 277 16.78 -11.91 81.24
C SER A 277 17.97 -11.56 80.33
N GLY A 278 18.81 -10.66 80.84
CA GLY A 278 20.29 -10.71 80.88
C GLY A 278 21.13 -11.13 79.66
N SER A 279 22.00 -10.20 79.25
CA SER A 279 23.35 -10.30 78.61
C SER A 279 23.49 -11.13 77.33
N VAL A 280 23.59 -10.55 76.12
CA VAL A 280 24.72 -9.78 75.49
C VAL A 280 25.91 -10.66 75.10
N GLU A 281 26.03 -10.96 73.80
CA GLU A 281 27.29 -10.82 73.05
C GLU A 281 27.01 -10.73 71.52
N ARG A 282 27.58 -9.71 70.87
CA ARG A 282 27.43 -9.34 69.45
C ARG A 282 28.78 -9.58 68.75
N LYS A 283 28.78 -10.22 67.58
CA LYS A 283 29.83 -10.06 66.56
C LYS A 283 29.17 -9.91 65.18
N MET A 284 29.38 -8.75 64.55
CA MET A 284 29.07 -8.48 63.14
C MET A 284 30.32 -8.71 62.31
N SER A 285 30.18 -9.32 61.14
CA SER A 285 31.18 -9.31 60.07
C SER A 285 30.47 -9.06 58.74
N ILE A 286 30.98 -8.07 57.99
CA ILE A 286 30.50 -7.61 56.69
C ILE A 286 31.54 -8.05 55.66
N GLY A 287 31.14 -8.80 54.63
CA GLY A 287 31.97 -9.16 53.49
C GLY A 287 31.12 -9.24 52.23
N SER A 288 31.44 -8.39 51.26
CA SER A 288 30.77 -8.21 49.95
C SER A 288 31.64 -8.87 48.87
N ALA A 289 31.05 -9.66 47.97
CA ALA A 289 31.70 -10.07 46.71
C ALA A 289 30.66 -10.24 45.59
N ARG A 290 31.07 -9.74 44.42
CA ARG A 290 30.34 -9.40 43.20
C ARG A 290 30.15 -10.63 42.30
N THR A 291 29.00 -10.75 41.63
CA THR A 291 28.75 -11.77 40.61
C THR A 291 28.36 -11.09 39.29
N THR A 292 29.12 -11.34 38.22
CA THR A 292 28.77 -11.02 36.83
C THR A 292 28.70 -12.33 36.05
N ARG A 293 27.56 -12.57 35.39
CA ARG A 293 27.27 -13.77 34.61
C ARG A 293 26.93 -13.33 33.18
N SER A 294 27.74 -13.71 32.22
CA SER A 294 27.47 -13.58 30.78
C SER A 294 26.97 -14.93 30.26
N LEU A 295 25.86 -14.91 29.52
CA LEU A 295 25.32 -16.04 28.77
C LEU A 295 25.17 -15.59 27.31
N SER A 296 25.80 -16.33 26.41
CA SER A 296 25.58 -16.30 24.97
C SER A 296 25.36 -17.73 24.49
N ARG A 297 24.71 -17.85 23.32
CA ARG A 297 24.58 -19.03 22.44
C ARG A 297 23.21 -19.71 22.46
N GLU A 298 22.46 -19.52 21.37
CA GLU A 298 21.73 -20.56 20.60
C GLU A 298 20.85 -19.92 19.52
N ALA A 299 21.22 -20.07 18.24
CA ALA A 299 20.33 -19.92 17.08
C ALA A 299 21.02 -20.50 15.83
N SER A 300 20.79 -21.79 15.53
CA SER A 300 21.20 -22.40 14.25
C SER A 300 20.42 -23.71 13.99
N VAL A 301 19.10 -23.65 13.69
CA VAL A 301 18.31 -24.82 13.23
C VAL A 301 17.14 -24.46 12.28
N VAL A 302 17.15 -23.32 11.56
CA VAL A 302 15.93 -22.86 10.82
C VAL A 302 16.09 -22.74 9.29
N GLU A 303 17.28 -22.89 8.72
CA GLU A 303 17.50 -22.53 7.30
C GLU A 303 17.03 -23.56 6.26
N GLU A 304 16.78 -24.82 6.62
CA GLU A 304 16.60 -25.89 5.60
C GLU A 304 15.14 -26.05 5.10
N ALA A 305 14.15 -25.43 5.75
CA ALA A 305 12.74 -25.53 5.36
C ALA A 305 12.28 -24.46 4.35
N VAL A 306 13.07 -23.41 4.14
CA VAL A 306 12.66 -22.22 3.34
C VAL A 306 12.90 -22.43 1.84
N SER A 307 13.85 -23.28 1.45
CA SER A 307 14.25 -23.49 0.05
C SER A 307 13.20 -24.24 -0.78
N VAL A 308 12.48 -25.20 -0.20
CA VAL A 308 11.48 -26.01 -0.90
C VAL A 308 10.21 -25.20 -1.20
N SER A 309 9.84 -24.27 -0.32
CA SER A 309 8.65 -23.41 -0.50
C SER A 309 8.78 -22.41 -1.66
N ASN A 310 10.00 -21.94 -1.94
CA ASN A 310 10.23 -20.96 -3.00
C ASN A 310 10.10 -21.57 -4.41
N GLN A 311 10.55 -22.82 -4.61
CA GLN A 311 10.44 -23.48 -5.93
C GLN A 311 8.99 -23.79 -6.34
N GLN A 312 8.11 -24.12 -5.39
CA GLN A 312 6.68 -24.34 -5.68
C GLN A 312 5.96 -23.03 -6.04
N HIS A 313 6.34 -21.92 -5.41
CA HIS A 313 5.75 -20.62 -5.70
C HIS A 313 6.12 -20.13 -7.12
N GLU A 314 7.37 -20.30 -7.54
CA GLU A 314 7.81 -19.94 -8.90
C GLU A 314 7.10 -20.74 -10.00
N ARG A 315 6.91 -22.06 -9.80
CA ARG A 315 6.15 -22.89 -10.76
C ARG A 315 4.70 -22.41 -10.90
N THR A 316 4.07 -22.09 -9.77
CA THR A 316 2.68 -21.60 -9.75
C THR A 316 2.53 -20.26 -10.49
N LEU A 317 3.48 -19.34 -10.32
CA LEU A 317 3.47 -18.04 -11.03
C LEU A 317 3.69 -18.21 -12.54
N ARG A 318 4.59 -19.13 -12.94
CA ARG A 318 4.84 -19.44 -14.35
C ARG A 318 3.59 -20.00 -15.03
N ASP A 319 2.87 -20.91 -14.38
CA ASP A 319 1.64 -21.50 -14.91
C ASP A 319 0.52 -20.45 -15.03
N GLN A 320 0.39 -19.55 -14.05
CA GLN A 320 -0.56 -18.43 -14.12
C GLN A 320 -0.27 -17.46 -15.26
N LEU A 321 1.01 -17.15 -15.52
CA LEU A 321 1.45 -16.32 -16.65
C LEU A 321 1.15 -16.99 -17.99
N MET A 322 1.42 -18.30 -18.11
CA MET A 322 1.09 -19.05 -19.33
C MET A 322 -0.42 -19.09 -19.58
N CYS A 323 -1.25 -19.27 -18.54
CA CYS A 323 -2.71 -19.21 -18.66
C CYS A 323 -3.21 -17.81 -19.05
N ALA A 324 -2.63 -16.74 -18.51
CA ALA A 324 -3.00 -15.37 -18.84
C ALA A 324 -2.64 -14.99 -20.29
N LEU A 325 -1.53 -15.53 -20.81
CA LEU A 325 -1.07 -15.29 -22.18
C LEU A 325 -1.75 -16.19 -23.23
N SER A 326 -2.37 -17.31 -22.79
CA SER A 326 -3.04 -18.27 -23.69
C SER A 326 -4.49 -17.91 -24.02
N ILE A 327 -4.94 -16.69 -23.72
CA ILE A 327 -6.23 -16.17 -24.18
C ILE A 327 -6.10 -15.82 -25.67
N SER A 328 -6.17 -16.86 -26.50
CA SER A 328 -6.25 -16.76 -27.95
C SER A 328 -7.55 -16.07 -28.37
N PRO A 329 -7.53 -15.10 -29.31
CA PRO A 329 -8.74 -14.47 -29.80
C PRO A 329 -9.49 -15.44 -30.73
N GLU A 330 -10.47 -16.16 -30.19
CA GLU A 330 -11.43 -16.89 -31.01
C GLU A 330 -12.36 -15.94 -31.77
N LYS A 331 -12.33 -16.08 -33.10
CA LYS A 331 -13.44 -15.91 -34.07
C LYS A 331 -13.96 -14.48 -34.30
N ARG A 332 -13.33 -13.80 -35.26
CA ARG A 332 -14.05 -12.88 -36.16
C ARG A 332 -14.95 -13.71 -37.07
N HIS A 333 -16.26 -13.58 -36.88
CA HIS A 333 -17.25 -13.98 -37.86
C HIS A 333 -17.30 -12.91 -38.96
N ASP A 334 -16.84 -13.27 -40.15
CA ASP A 334 -17.24 -12.62 -41.40
C ASP A 334 -18.70 -13.00 -41.68
N ALA A 335 -19.56 -11.99 -41.80
CA ALA A 335 -20.88 -12.11 -42.41
C ALA A 335 -21.31 -10.73 -42.93
N THR A 336 -20.78 -10.35 -44.09
CA THR A 336 -21.35 -9.31 -44.94
C THR A 336 -22.21 -10.00 -45.99
N ASN A 337 -23.53 -9.81 -45.91
CA ASN A 337 -24.50 -10.22 -46.92
C ASN A 337 -25.41 -9.02 -47.18
N GLN A 338 -25.51 -8.65 -48.47
CA GLN A 338 -26.46 -7.73 -49.10
C GLN A 338 -26.32 -6.22 -48.86
#